data_AF-A0A257Y745-F1
#
_entry.id   AF-A0A257Y745-F1
#
_cell.length_a   1.000
_cell.length_b   1.000
_cell.length_c   1.000
_cell.angle_alpha   90.00
_cell.angle_beta   90.00
_cell.angle_gamma   90.00
#
_symmetry.space_group_name_H-M   'P 1'
#
loop_
_entity.id
_entity.type
_entity.pdbx_description
1 polymer ?
#
loop_
_entity_poly.entity_id
_entity_poly.type
_entity_poly.pdbx_seq_one_letter_code
_entity_poly.pdbx_strand_id
1 'polypeptide(L)'
;MGNDMRTRICENPNDGAEPNWVSGVSIGAINSAIIAGNTPENRIARLREFWETVSGRKIWPFTPDGDIFRALRNQMSAMVTMNLGQPGFFKPRFPNPWLLPTGSANGTSLYDTEPLRETLLKLVDFDLINNGSKR
;
A
#
# COMPACT_ATOMS: atom_id res chain seq x y z
N MET A 1 5.50 17.05 22.66
CA MET A 1 4.21 16.38 22.95
C MET A 1 3.37 16.49 21.69
N GLY A 2 3.16 15.50 20.83
CA GLY A 2 3.28 14.05 20.96
C GLY A 2 1.96 13.42 20.53
N ASN A 3 2.00 12.63 19.44
CA ASN A 3 1.02 11.65 18.94
C ASN A 3 -0.22 12.20 18.20
N ASP A 4 -0.72 11.60 17.12
CA ASP A 4 -0.27 10.57 16.16
C ASP A 4 -1.36 10.61 15.07
N MET A 5 -0.99 10.84 13.81
CA MET A 5 -1.88 11.03 12.64
C MET A 5 -2.50 9.68 12.20
N ARG A 6 -3.33 9.09 13.07
CA ARG A 6 -4.11 7.90 12.74
C ARG A 6 -5.40 8.32 12.05
N THR A 7 -5.60 7.75 10.88
CA THR A 7 -6.81 7.76 10.05
C THR A 7 -8.09 7.90 10.89
N ARG A 8 -8.77 9.05 10.83
CA ARG A 8 -10.09 9.21 11.45
C ARG A 8 -11.14 8.64 10.51
N ILE A 9 -11.56 7.41 10.76
CA ILE A 9 -12.86 6.90 10.30
C ILE A 9 -13.80 7.10 11.50
N CYS A 10 -14.49 8.22 11.53
CA CYS A 10 -15.57 8.43 12.49
C CYS A 10 -16.82 7.79 11.89
N GLU A 11 -17.14 6.55 12.28
CA GLU A 11 -18.48 6.10 12.70
C GLU A 11 -18.59 4.57 12.85
N ASN A 12 -19.54 4.18 13.69
CA ASN A 12 -19.81 2.85 14.21
C ASN A 12 -20.16 1.87 13.06
N PRO A 13 -19.49 0.72 12.91
CA PRO A 13 -19.70 -0.20 11.77
C PRO A 13 -21.10 -0.87 11.74
N ASN A 14 -21.93 -0.66 12.75
CA ASN A 14 -23.29 -1.22 12.86
C ASN A 14 -24.43 -0.26 12.47
N ASP A 15 -24.16 1.02 12.16
CA ASP A 15 -25.23 2.01 11.89
C ASP A 15 -25.43 2.35 10.41
N GLY A 16 -24.78 1.67 9.47
CA GLY A 16 -24.95 1.92 8.03
C GLY A 16 -24.54 3.33 7.59
N ALA A 17 -23.84 4.08 8.44
CA ALA A 17 -23.39 5.43 8.15
C ALA A 17 -22.20 5.39 7.19
N GLU A 18 -22.38 5.97 6.02
CA GLU A 18 -21.32 6.06 5.03
C GLU A 18 -20.43 7.29 5.25
N PRO A 19 -19.09 7.14 5.15
CA PRO A 19 -18.20 8.29 5.24
C PRO A 19 -18.46 9.25 4.07
N ASN A 20 -18.71 10.51 4.39
CA ASN A 20 -18.89 11.59 3.41
C ASN A 20 -17.55 12.17 2.91
N TRP A 21 -16.50 12.04 3.72
CA TRP A 21 -15.15 12.49 3.37
C TRP A 21 -14.09 11.48 3.82
N VAL A 22 -12.99 11.39 3.09
CA VAL A 22 -11.89 10.44 3.38
C VAL A 22 -10.55 11.10 3.09
N SER A 23 -9.64 11.06 4.07
CA SER A 23 -8.29 11.60 3.94
C SER A 23 -7.26 10.62 4.47
N GLY A 24 -6.08 10.62 3.84
CA GLY A 24 -4.98 9.73 4.20
C GLY A 24 -3.65 10.22 3.66
N VAL A 25 -2.57 9.91 4.38
CA VAL A 25 -1.20 10.27 4.02
C VAL A 25 -0.39 9.00 3.78
N SER A 26 0.51 9.01 2.80
CA SER A 26 1.34 7.86 2.45
C SER A 26 0.47 6.64 2.10
N ILE A 27 0.63 5.49 2.78
CA ILE A 27 -0.25 4.31 2.61
C ILE A 27 -1.72 4.62 2.90
N GLY A 28 -1.98 5.61 3.76
CA GLY A 28 -3.32 6.12 4.01
C GLY A 28 -3.96 6.70 2.75
N ALA A 29 -3.20 7.40 1.90
CA ALA A 29 -3.72 7.96 0.66
C ALA A 29 -4.15 6.86 -0.33
N ILE A 30 -3.44 5.72 -0.34
CA ILE A 30 -3.80 4.55 -1.15
C ILE A 30 -5.11 3.95 -0.64
N ASN A 31 -5.23 3.73 0.67
CA ASN A 31 -6.48 3.25 1.25
C ASN A 31 -7.65 4.21 0.97
N SER A 32 -7.42 5.53 1.10
CA SER A 32 -8.41 6.54 0.78
C SER A 32 -8.84 6.50 -0.69
N ALA A 33 -7.89 6.34 -1.62
CA ALA A 33 -8.20 6.20 -3.04
C ALA A 33 -9.05 4.94 -3.31
N ILE A 34 -8.73 3.80 -2.70
CA ILE A 34 -9.53 2.57 -2.83
C ILE A 34 -10.93 2.77 -2.27
N ILE A 35 -11.09 3.46 -1.14
CA ILE A 35 -12.40 3.72 -0.53
C ILE A 35 -13.23 4.68 -1.41
N ALA A 36 -12.62 5.77 -1.87
CA ALA A 36 -13.30 6.80 -2.66
C ALA A 36 -13.63 6.32 -4.09
N GLY A 37 -12.76 5.49 -4.68
CA GLY A 37 -12.92 4.95 -6.03
C GLY A 37 -13.70 3.64 -6.12
N ASN A 38 -14.50 3.30 -5.09
CA ASN A 38 -15.39 2.13 -5.13
C ASN A 38 -16.76 2.40 -4.52
N THR A 39 -17.77 1.68 -5.01
CA THR A 39 -19.11 1.65 -4.40
C THR A 39 -19.05 1.04 -2.99
N PRO A 40 -19.98 1.40 -2.09
CA PRO A 40 -19.97 0.98 -0.69
C PRO A 40 -19.77 -0.53 -0.49
N GLU A 41 -20.40 -1.32 -1.34
CA GLU A 41 -20.39 -2.79 -1.30
C GLU A 41 -19.03 -3.39 -1.68
N ASN A 42 -18.26 -2.66 -2.49
CA ASN A 42 -16.98 -3.14 -3.04
C ASN A 42 -15.76 -2.68 -2.23
N ARG A 43 -15.86 -1.61 -1.43
CA ARG A 43 -14.72 -1.01 -0.70
C ARG A 43 -13.92 -2.02 0.11
N ILE A 44 -14.59 -2.83 0.91
CA ILE A 44 -13.93 -3.83 1.78
C ILE A 44 -13.28 -4.94 0.97
N ALA A 45 -13.95 -5.43 -0.08
CA ALA A 45 -13.42 -6.47 -0.95
C ALA A 45 -12.14 -5.99 -1.66
N ARG A 46 -12.14 -4.76 -2.21
CA ARG A 46 -10.98 -4.17 -2.90
C ARG A 46 -9.83 -3.85 -1.97
N LEU A 47 -10.11 -3.35 -0.76
CA LEU A 47 -9.08 -3.17 0.26
C LEU A 47 -8.42 -4.50 0.62
N ARG A 48 -9.21 -5.56 0.79
CA ARG A 48 -8.66 -6.90 1.06
C ARG A 48 -7.81 -7.38 -0.09
N GLU A 49 -8.29 -7.25 -1.34
CA GLU A 49 -7.53 -7.63 -2.53
C GLU A 49 -6.19 -6.90 -2.63
N PHE A 50 -6.17 -5.59 -2.34
CA PHE A 50 -4.94 -4.81 -2.25
C PHE A 50 -3.98 -5.40 -1.22
N TRP A 51 -4.45 -5.61 0.01
CA TRP A 51 -3.61 -6.10 1.11
C TRP A 51 -3.11 -7.52 0.87
N GLU A 52 -3.93 -8.43 0.34
CA GLU A 52 -3.49 -9.77 -0.05
C GLU A 52 -2.42 -9.72 -1.15
N THR A 53 -2.58 -8.81 -2.12
CA THR A 53 -1.58 -8.62 -3.20
C THR A 53 -0.24 -8.15 -2.65
N VAL A 54 -0.25 -7.12 -1.80
CA VAL A 54 0.99 -6.51 -1.28
C VAL A 54 1.56 -7.24 -0.06
N SER A 55 0.83 -8.15 0.57
CA SER A 55 1.32 -8.93 1.73
C SER A 55 1.51 -10.43 1.42
N GLY A 56 1.11 -10.89 0.23
CA GLY A 56 1.09 -12.29 -0.17
C GLY A 56 2.45 -13.00 -0.21
N ARG A 57 3.58 -12.26 -0.14
CA ARG A 57 4.90 -12.87 0.08
C ARG A 57 5.02 -13.41 1.51
N LYS A 58 4.54 -14.64 1.72
CA LYS A 58 4.93 -15.45 2.87
C LYS A 58 6.37 -15.91 2.70
N ILE A 59 7.30 -15.09 3.21
CA ILE A 59 8.74 -15.40 3.19
C ILE A 59 9.05 -16.61 4.09
N TRP A 60 8.13 -16.98 4.99
CA TRP A 60 8.32 -18.10 5.90
C TRP A 60 6.98 -18.82 6.19
N PRO A 61 6.83 -20.11 5.84
CA PRO A 61 5.58 -20.85 6.06
C PRO A 61 5.34 -21.28 7.51
N PHE A 62 6.38 -21.32 8.36
CA PHE A 62 6.24 -21.79 9.76
C PHE A 62 7.20 -21.07 10.71
N THR A 63 6.72 -20.06 11.46
CA THR A 63 7.54 -19.38 12.48
C THR A 63 7.23 -19.99 13.85
N PRO A 64 8.21 -20.55 14.57
CA PRO A 64 8.03 -20.93 15.96
C PRO A 64 7.63 -19.72 16.82
N ASP A 65 6.81 -19.95 17.84
CA ASP A 65 6.43 -18.89 18.78
C ASP A 65 7.64 -18.38 19.59
N GLY A 66 7.73 -17.06 19.75
CA GLY A 66 8.80 -16.39 20.50
C GLY A 66 9.21 -15.04 19.90
N ASP A 67 9.46 -14.05 20.76
CA ASP A 67 9.76 -12.68 20.34
C ASP A 67 11.01 -12.54 19.45
N ILE A 68 12.03 -13.37 19.69
CA ILE A 68 13.29 -13.38 18.93
C ILE A 68 13.04 -13.87 17.50
N PHE A 69 12.28 -14.96 17.32
CA PHE A 69 11.96 -15.50 15.99
C PHE A 69 11.03 -14.56 15.22
N ARG A 70 10.11 -13.87 15.91
CA ARG A 70 9.26 -12.82 15.32
C ARG A 70 10.08 -11.62 14.85
N ALA A 71 11.05 -11.17 15.63
CA ALA A 71 11.93 -10.05 15.28
C ALA A 71 12.85 -10.41 14.10
N LEU A 72 13.44 -11.61 14.09
CA LEU A 72 14.28 -12.09 13.00
C LEU A 72 13.48 -12.22 11.69
N ARG A 73 12.25 -12.74 11.75
CA ARG A 73 11.33 -12.79 10.59
C ARG A 73 11.06 -11.38 10.05
N ASN A 74 10.75 -10.41 10.90
CA ASN A 74 10.48 -9.04 10.47
C ASN A 74 11.70 -8.42 9.77
N GLN A 75 12.91 -8.62 10.30
CA GLN A 75 14.15 -8.12 9.71
C GLN A 75 14.45 -8.80 8.37
N MET A 76 14.36 -10.13 8.29
CA MET A 76 14.54 -10.87 7.04
C MET A 76 13.47 -10.50 6.01
N SER A 77 12.23 -10.29 6.44
CA SER A 77 11.14 -9.87 5.56
C SER A 77 11.38 -8.48 5.00
N ALA A 78 11.86 -7.55 5.83
CA ALA A 78 12.27 -6.22 5.39
C ALA A 78 13.45 -6.28 4.40
N MET A 79 14.47 -7.08 4.70
CA MET A 79 15.65 -7.24 3.85
C MET A 79 15.30 -7.85 2.48
N VAL A 80 14.47 -8.89 2.45
CA VAL A 80 13.98 -9.51 1.20
C VAL A 80 13.09 -8.54 0.43
N THR A 81 12.23 -7.78 1.09
CA THR A 81 11.36 -6.78 0.45
C THR A 81 12.18 -5.64 -0.16
N MET A 82 13.25 -5.21 0.51
CA MET A 82 14.19 -4.22 -0.05
C MET A 82 14.95 -4.75 -1.27
N ASN A 83 15.35 -6.02 -1.27
CA ASN A 83 16.17 -6.60 -2.35
C ASN A 83 15.37 -7.14 -3.54
N LEU A 84 14.15 -7.64 -3.31
CA LEU A 84 13.32 -8.29 -4.33
C LEU A 84 12.04 -7.50 -4.65
N GLY A 85 11.86 -6.33 -4.01
CA GLY A 85 10.63 -5.55 -4.12
C GLY A 85 9.46 -6.15 -3.33
N GLN A 86 8.30 -5.51 -3.48
CA GLN A 86 7.03 -6.00 -2.99
C GLN A 86 6.07 -6.18 -4.18
N PRO A 87 5.59 -7.40 -4.46
CA PRO A 87 4.64 -7.65 -5.55
C PRO A 87 3.44 -6.72 -5.50
N GLY A 88 3.06 -6.18 -6.66
CA GLY A 88 1.97 -5.22 -6.78
C GLY A 88 2.22 -3.85 -6.12
N PHE A 89 3.42 -3.58 -5.59
CA PHE A 89 3.73 -2.32 -4.89
C PHE A 89 5.00 -1.64 -5.42
N PHE A 90 6.17 -2.28 -5.38
CA PHE A 90 7.38 -1.74 -6.02
C PHE A 90 8.39 -2.82 -6.40
N LYS A 91 9.29 -2.50 -7.33
CA LYS A 91 10.44 -3.34 -7.71
C LYS A 91 11.74 -2.51 -7.63
N PRO A 92 12.88 -3.08 -7.21
CA PRO A 92 14.16 -2.40 -7.31
C PRO A 92 14.48 -2.10 -8.78
N ARG A 93 15.06 -0.93 -9.06
CA ARG A 93 15.46 -0.59 -10.44
C ARG A 93 16.69 -1.40 -10.85
N PHE A 94 16.64 -1.90 -12.08
CA PHE A 94 17.78 -2.52 -12.74
C PHE A 94 18.02 -1.83 -14.10
N PRO A 95 19.25 -1.38 -14.40
CA PRO A 95 20.45 -1.39 -13.55
C PRO A 95 20.30 -0.47 -12.32
N ASN A 96 21.08 -0.76 -11.26
CA ASN A 96 21.04 0.02 -10.02
C ASN A 96 21.38 1.50 -10.31
N PRO A 97 20.55 2.46 -9.89
CA PRO A 97 20.78 3.90 -10.09
C PRO A 97 22.16 4.41 -9.65
N TRP A 98 22.76 3.80 -8.64
CA TRP A 98 24.12 4.13 -8.18
C TRP A 98 25.22 3.81 -9.21
N LEU A 99 24.93 2.95 -10.18
CA LEU A 99 25.83 2.59 -11.27
C LEU A 99 25.59 3.45 -12.52
N LEU A 100 24.57 4.31 -12.51
CA LEU A 100 24.23 5.15 -13.65
C LEU A 100 24.92 6.52 -13.56
N PRO A 101 25.26 7.14 -14.71
CA PRO A 101 25.74 8.51 -14.74
C PRO A 101 24.73 9.48 -14.11
N THR A 102 25.25 10.52 -13.45
CA THR A 102 24.47 11.65 -12.92
C THR A 102 23.64 12.28 -14.03
N GLY A 103 22.33 12.43 -13.79
CA GLY A 103 21.38 12.97 -14.77
C GLY A 103 20.69 11.94 -15.67
N SER A 104 20.97 10.64 -15.51
CA SER A 104 20.19 9.59 -16.17
C SER A 104 18.72 9.58 -15.71
N ALA A 105 17.79 9.34 -16.64
CA ALA A 105 16.35 9.32 -16.35
C ALA A 105 15.95 8.29 -15.27
N ASN A 106 16.73 7.21 -15.14
CA ASN A 106 16.54 6.17 -14.13
C ASN A 106 17.40 6.37 -12.86
N GLY A 107 18.15 7.48 -12.76
CA GLY A 107 19.08 7.77 -11.66
C GLY A 107 18.45 8.45 -10.44
N THR A 108 17.16 8.80 -10.48
CA THR A 108 16.51 9.67 -9.49
C THR A 108 15.78 8.93 -8.37
N SER A 109 15.57 7.62 -8.49
CA SER A 109 14.93 6.80 -7.47
C SER A 109 15.49 5.38 -7.44
N LEU A 110 15.58 4.75 -6.26
CA LEU A 110 16.09 3.37 -6.10
C LEU A 110 15.07 2.29 -6.52
N TYR A 111 13.79 2.65 -6.50
CA TYR A 111 12.68 1.73 -6.76
C TYR A 111 11.79 2.27 -7.88
N ASP A 112 11.16 1.35 -8.59
CA ASP A 112 10.10 1.60 -9.55
C ASP A 112 8.75 1.21 -8.95
N THR A 113 7.80 2.14 -9.02
CA THR A 113 6.44 2.04 -8.49
C THR A 113 5.39 1.75 -9.58
N GLU A 114 5.82 1.44 -10.81
CA GLU A 114 4.94 0.93 -11.87
C GLU A 114 4.02 -0.23 -11.40
N PRO A 115 4.49 -1.20 -10.58
CA PRO A 115 3.59 -2.24 -10.05
C PRO A 115 2.45 -1.70 -9.18
N LEU A 116 2.71 -0.66 -8.35
CA LEU A 116 1.65 -0.01 -7.57
C LEU A 116 0.64 0.68 -8.50
N ARG A 117 1.12 1.37 -9.55
CA ARG A 117 0.23 2.00 -10.53
C ARG A 117 -0.71 0.98 -11.17
N GLU A 118 -0.18 -0.16 -11.62
CA GLU A 118 -0.98 -1.24 -12.20
C GLU A 118 -2.00 -1.82 -11.23
N THR A 119 -1.61 -2.02 -9.96
CA THR A 119 -2.53 -2.47 -8.91
C THR A 119 -3.66 -1.47 -8.69
N LEU A 120 -3.35 -0.17 -8.58
CA LEU A 120 -4.36 0.85 -8.36
C LEU A 120 -5.32 0.98 -9.56
N LEU A 121 -4.82 0.90 -10.79
CA LEU A 121 -5.69 0.90 -11.99
C LEU A 121 -6.69 -0.26 -12.02
N LYS A 122 -6.42 -1.37 -11.32
CA LYS A 122 -7.35 -2.53 -11.22
C LYS A 122 -8.34 -2.39 -10.06
N LEU A 123 -7.95 -1.68 -9.01
CA LEU A 123 -8.69 -1.63 -7.75
C LEU A 123 -9.44 -0.32 -7.52
N VAL A 124 -9.13 0.72 -8.29
CA VAL A 124 -9.65 2.08 -8.11
C VAL A 124 -10.29 2.55 -9.40
N ASP A 125 -11.56 2.95 -9.31
CA ASP A 125 -12.21 3.75 -10.35
C ASP A 125 -11.87 5.23 -10.12
N PHE A 126 -10.97 5.77 -10.94
CA PHE A 126 -10.55 7.16 -10.84
C PHE A 126 -11.62 8.14 -11.32
N ASP A 127 -12.55 7.72 -12.18
CA ASP A 127 -13.67 8.57 -12.58
C ASP A 127 -14.63 8.78 -11.41
N LEU A 128 -14.80 7.74 -10.57
CA LEU A 128 -15.55 7.86 -9.32
C LEU A 128 -14.87 8.81 -8.31
N ILE A 129 -13.54 8.81 -8.23
CA ILE A 129 -12.82 9.79 -7.40
C ILE A 129 -13.02 11.21 -7.96
N ASN A 130 -12.87 11.38 -9.27
CA ASN A 130 -12.89 12.69 -9.92
C ASN A 130 -14.29 13.33 -9.95
N ASN A 131 -15.36 12.55 -9.78
CA ASN A 131 -16.71 13.09 -9.72
C ASN A 131 -17.03 13.86 -8.43
N GLY A 132 -16.15 13.80 -7.41
CA GLY A 132 -16.27 14.56 -6.16
C GLY A 132 -17.40 14.11 -5.23
N SER A 133 -17.96 12.92 -5.44
CA SER A 133 -18.99 12.31 -4.57
C SER A 133 -18.51 12.06 -3.15
N LYS A 134 -17.19 11.87 -2.97
CA LYS A 134 -16.50 11.79 -1.68
C LYS A 134 -15.40 12.87 -1.70
N ARG A 135 -15.44 13.81 -0.75
CA ARG A 135 -14.50 14.93 -0.66
C ARG A 135 -13.45 14.75 0.43
#